data_AF-A0A3N0AAV0-F1
#
_entry.id   AF-A0A3N0AAV0-F1
#
_cell.length_a   1.000
_cell.length_b   1.000
_cell.length_c   1.000
_cell.angle_alpha   90.00
_cell.angle_beta   90.00
_cell.angle_gamma   90.00
#
_symmetry.space_group_name_H-M   'P 1'
#
loop_
_entity.id
_entity.type
_entity.pdbx_description
1 polymer ?
#
loop_
_entity_poly.entity_id
_entity_poly.type
_entity_poly.pdbx_seq_one_letter_code
_entity_poly.pdbx_strand_id
1 'polypeptide(L)'
;MATVELTCICCPMGCPLTVEAAPDGEVLSVAGQSCRRGADYGRREATAPERMLTYVVPVQGRLEPLSVKTAQPVSKALMADVVQQLRQLEVQPPVEEGDVVLENVAATGIPVIATKTIW
;
A
#
# COMPACT_ATOMS: atom_id res chain seq x y z
N MET A 1 -26.52 1.62 9.56
CA MET A 1 -25.41 2.58 9.64
C MET A 1 -24.30 1.88 10.38
N ALA A 2 -23.12 1.82 9.78
CA ALA A 2 -21.94 1.24 10.41
C ALA A 2 -21.03 2.37 10.89
N THR A 3 -20.56 2.27 12.12
CA THR A 3 -19.61 3.23 12.70
C THR A 3 -18.24 2.57 12.75
N VAL A 4 -17.24 3.24 12.18
CA VAL A 4 -15.84 2.77 12.16
C VAL A 4 -15.01 3.74 13.00
N GLU A 5 -14.31 3.20 14.00
CA GLU A 5 -13.37 3.96 14.81
C GLU A 5 -11.94 3.67 14.33
N LEU A 6 -11.17 4.73 14.11
CA LEU A 6 -9.79 4.61 13.63
C LEU A 6 -8.92 5.78 14.10
N THR A 7 -7.62 5.55 14.21
CA THR A 7 -6.65 6.61 14.54
C THR A 7 -6.05 7.18 13.27
N CYS A 8 -6.08 8.50 13.12
CA CYS A 8 -5.40 9.17 12.01
C CYS A 8 -3.89 8.99 12.11
N ILE A 9 -3.27 8.37 11.10
CA ILE A 9 -1.82 8.12 11.07
C ILE A 9 -1.05 9.14 10.22
N CYS A 10 -1.71 10.18 9.69
CA CYS A 10 -1.07 11.15 8.80
C CYS A 10 -0.07 12.09 9.48
N CYS A 11 -0.09 12.20 10.80
CA CYS A 11 0.82 13.04 11.57
C CYS A 11 0.93 12.53 13.02
N PRO A 12 1.94 12.94 13.79
CA PRO A 12 2.19 12.41 15.13
C PRO A 12 1.10 12.76 16.17
N MET A 13 0.17 13.66 15.84
CA MET A 13 -0.95 14.00 16.74
C MET A 13 -1.93 12.84 16.94
N GLY A 14 -2.05 11.92 15.98
CA GLY A 14 -2.84 10.71 16.18
C GLY A 14 -4.32 10.93 16.52
N CYS A 15 -5.01 11.85 15.82
CA CYS A 15 -6.40 12.17 16.16
C CYS A 15 -7.30 10.92 16.12
N PRO A 16 -8.11 10.67 17.16
CA PRO A 16 -9.13 9.63 17.12
C PRO A 16 -10.25 10.07 16.17
N LEU A 17 -10.60 9.21 15.21
CA LEU A 17 -11.61 9.48 14.20
C LEU A 17 -12.78 8.51 14.34
N THR A 18 -13.98 9.05 14.14
CA THR A 18 -15.21 8.28 14.01
C THR A 18 -15.76 8.53 12.62
N VAL A 19 -15.96 7.46 11.85
CA VAL A 19 -16.49 7.49 10.49
C VAL A 19 -17.84 6.80 10.46
N GLU A 20 -18.86 7.48 9.95
CA GLU A 20 -20.20 6.90 9.77
C GLU A 20 -20.40 6.56 8.30
N ALA A 21 -20.75 5.30 8.04
CA ALA A 21 -21.03 4.79 6.71
C ALA A 21 -22.49 4.32 6.58
N ALA A 22 -23.07 4.61 5.42
CA ALA A 22 -24.35 4.07 5.00
C ALA A 22 -24.23 2.55 4.72
N PRO A 23 -25.36 1.81 4.67
CA PRO A 23 -25.36 0.37 4.44
C PRO A 23 -24.72 -0.07 3.10
N ASP A 24 -24.67 0.83 2.12
CA ASP A 24 -24.05 0.64 0.81
C ASP A 24 -22.53 0.97 0.79
N GLY A 25 -21.97 1.39 1.93
CA GLY A 25 -20.56 1.73 2.07
C GLY A 25 -20.23 3.21 1.79
N GLU A 26 -21.21 4.06 1.49
CA GLU A 26 -20.98 5.49 1.33
C GLU A 26 -20.65 6.16 2.68
N VAL A 27 -19.58 6.96 2.73
CA VAL A 27 -19.22 7.70 3.95
C VAL A 27 -20.08 8.95 4.10
N LEU A 28 -20.92 8.94 5.13
CA LEU A 28 -21.82 10.02 5.50
C LEU A 28 -21.06 11.13 6.23
N SER A 29 -20.24 10.78 7.22
CA SER A 29 -19.55 11.75 8.07
C SER A 29 -18.19 11.24 8.56
N VAL A 30 -17.28 12.16 8.84
CA VAL A 30 -16.00 11.91 9.53
C VAL A 30 -15.83 12.97 10.62
N ALA A 31 -15.67 12.53 11.86
CA ALA A 31 -15.52 13.39 13.03
C ALA A 31 -14.24 13.05 13.82
N GLY A 32 -13.77 13.99 14.65
CA GLY A 32 -12.60 13.85 15.52
C GLY A 32 -11.27 14.36 14.94
N GLN A 33 -11.25 14.76 13.67
CA GLN A 33 -10.08 15.34 13.01
C GLN A 33 -9.85 16.80 13.40
N SER A 34 -8.58 17.18 13.60
CA SER A 34 -8.15 18.57 13.77
C SER A 34 -7.77 19.27 12.45
N CYS A 35 -7.72 18.53 11.35
CA CYS A 35 -7.32 19.05 10.05
C CYS A 35 -7.98 18.28 8.89
N ARG A 36 -7.95 18.88 7.70
CA ARG A 36 -8.50 18.28 6.47
C ARG A 36 -7.89 16.91 6.13
N ARG A 37 -6.57 16.74 6.33
CA ARG A 37 -5.88 15.47 6.08
C ARG A 37 -6.49 14.30 6.86
N GLY A 38 -6.95 14.56 8.09
CA GLY A 38 -7.63 13.56 8.90
C GLY A 38 -8.97 13.13 8.33
N ALA A 39 -9.77 14.09 7.81
CA ALA A 39 -11.03 13.77 7.14
C ALA A 39 -10.79 12.94 5.86
N ASP A 40 -9.83 13.36 5.03
CA ASP A 40 -9.49 12.68 3.78
C ASP A 40 -8.90 11.28 4.02
N TYR A 41 -8.12 11.11 5.10
CA TYR A 41 -7.62 9.81 5.53
C TYR A 41 -8.74 8.92 6.05
N GLY A 42 -9.54 9.40 7.02
CA GLY A 42 -10.61 8.61 7.61
C GLY A 42 -11.63 8.11 6.59
N ARG A 43 -12.01 8.96 5.62
CA ARG A 43 -12.89 8.55 4.51
C ARG A 43 -12.30 7.40 3.69
N ARG A 44 -11.05 7.55 3.23
CA ARG A 44 -10.38 6.51 2.41
C ARG A 44 -10.12 5.24 3.20
N GLU A 45 -9.64 5.36 4.42
CA GLU A 45 -9.31 4.23 5.28
C GLU A 45 -10.53 3.37 5.61
N ALA A 46 -11.69 4.00 5.82
CA ALA A 46 -12.93 3.30 6.13
C ALA A 46 -13.54 2.58 4.91
N THR A 47 -13.33 3.08 3.68
CA THR A 47 -13.97 2.51 2.47
C THR A 47 -13.06 1.64 1.65
N ALA A 48 -11.82 2.09 1.42
CA ALA A 48 -10.87 1.48 0.51
C ALA A 48 -9.45 1.73 1.03
N PRO A 49 -9.05 1.04 2.12
CA PRO A 49 -7.72 1.23 2.68
C PRO A 49 -6.66 0.77 1.68
N GLU A 50 -5.69 1.63 1.42
CA GLU A 50 -4.57 1.37 0.50
C GLU A 50 -3.26 1.40 1.26
N ARG A 51 -2.30 0.55 0.88
CA ARG A 51 -0.98 0.49 1.50
C ARG A 51 0.09 0.26 0.45
N MET A 52 1.24 0.92 0.64
CA MET A 52 2.43 0.59 -0.13
C MET A 52 2.93 -0.78 0.32
N LEU A 53 3.00 -1.72 -0.62
CA LEU A 53 3.44 -3.07 -0.30
C LEU A 53 4.95 -3.15 -0.52
N THR A 54 5.67 -3.60 0.49
CA THR A 54 7.10 -3.92 0.41
C THR A 54 7.27 -5.44 0.41
N TYR A 55 8.27 -5.93 -0.32
CA TYR A 55 8.58 -7.35 -0.39
C TYR A 55 10.08 -7.58 -0.62
N VAL A 56 10.53 -8.82 -0.43
CA VAL A 56 11.91 -9.23 -0.66
C VAL A 56 11.89 -10.40 -1.64
N VAL A 57 12.59 -10.25 -2.76
CA VAL A 57 12.65 -11.25 -3.82
C VAL A 57 14.07 -11.80 -3.98
N PRO A 58 14.23 -13.10 -4.29
CA PRO A 58 15.52 -13.68 -4.57
C PRO A 58 16.11 -13.08 -5.86
N VAL A 59 17.43 -12.92 -5.89
CA VAL A 59 18.17 -12.49 -7.08
C VAL A 59 19.00 -13.65 -7.59
N GLN A 60 18.91 -13.93 -8.88
CA GLN A 60 19.59 -15.06 -9.49
C GLN A 60 21.11 -14.96 -9.30
N GLY A 61 21.72 -16.01 -8.76
CA GLY A 61 23.17 -16.08 -8.55
C GLY A 61 23.71 -15.12 -7.48
N ARG A 62 22.85 -14.63 -6.57
CA ARG A 62 23.25 -13.79 -5.44
C ARG A 62 22.66 -14.32 -4.14
N LEU A 63 23.41 -14.19 -3.06
CA LEU A 63 22.92 -14.46 -1.70
C LEU A 63 22.12 -13.29 -1.14
N GLU A 64 22.47 -12.07 -1.57
CA GLU A 64 21.76 -10.87 -1.17
C GLU A 64 20.42 -10.78 -1.94
N PRO A 65 19.28 -10.75 -1.25
CA PRO A 65 17.99 -10.59 -1.92
C PRO A 65 17.70 -9.12 -2.22
N LEU A 66 16.84 -8.86 -3.20
CA LEU A 66 16.41 -7.52 -3.56
C LEU A 66 15.17 -7.12 -2.75
N SER A 67 15.22 -5.96 -2.11
CA SER A 67 14.04 -5.34 -1.52
C SER A 67 13.33 -4.51 -2.59
N VAL A 68 12.02 -4.71 -2.68
CA VAL A 68 11.15 -4.08 -3.68
C VAL A 68 9.94 -3.46 -2.98
N LYS A 69 9.31 -2.49 -3.64
CA LYS A 69 8.03 -1.92 -3.20
C LYS A 69 7.14 -1.61 -4.38
N THR A 70 5.83 -1.58 -4.17
CA THR A 70 4.92 -0.99 -5.16
C THR A 70 5.22 0.51 -5.29
N ALA A 71 5.21 1.04 -6.52
CA ALA A 71 5.49 2.46 -6.77
C ALA A 71 4.40 3.37 -6.17
N GLN A 72 3.17 2.86 -6.04
CA GLN A 72 2.04 3.51 -5.38
C GLN A 72 1.37 2.55 -4.38
N PRO A 73 0.59 3.06 -3.41
CA PRO A 73 -0.26 2.23 -2.56
C PRO A 73 -1.22 1.36 -3.37
N VAL A 74 -1.39 0.10 -2.97
CA VAL A 74 -2.36 -0.84 -3.52
C VAL A 74 -3.51 -1.04 -2.53
N SER A 75 -4.71 -1.35 -3.03
CA SER A 75 -5.85 -1.69 -2.19
C SER A 75 -5.53 -2.88 -1.29
N LYS A 76 -5.94 -2.81 -0.01
CA LYS A 76 -5.78 -3.88 0.96
C LYS A 76 -6.37 -5.21 0.47
N ALA A 77 -7.47 -5.15 -0.28
CA ALA A 77 -8.13 -6.33 -0.84
C ALA A 77 -7.23 -7.11 -1.82
N LEU A 78 -6.31 -6.42 -2.51
CA LEU A 78 -5.43 -7.01 -3.52
C LEU A 78 -4.06 -7.42 -2.96
N MET A 79 -3.78 -7.17 -1.67
CA MET A 79 -2.46 -7.44 -1.10
C MET A 79 -2.04 -8.90 -1.20
N ALA A 80 -3.00 -9.84 -1.05
CA ALA A 80 -2.71 -11.26 -1.19
C ALA A 80 -2.27 -11.63 -2.62
N ASP A 81 -2.97 -11.10 -3.62
CA ASP A 81 -2.68 -11.33 -5.05
C ASP A 81 -1.33 -10.72 -5.43
N VAL A 82 -1.04 -9.52 -4.92
CA VAL A 82 0.26 -8.86 -5.09
C VAL A 82 1.39 -9.73 -4.54
N VAL A 83 1.26 -10.23 -3.30
CA VAL A 83 2.26 -11.13 -2.70
C VAL A 83 2.41 -12.42 -3.51
N GLN A 84 1.30 -13.00 -3.98
CA GLN A 84 1.34 -14.22 -4.78
C GLN A 84 2.13 -14.02 -6.06
N GLN A 85 1.95 -12.89 -6.76
CA GLN A 85 2.71 -12.60 -7.97
C GLN A 85 4.18 -12.32 -7.67
N LEU A 86 4.49 -11.57 -6.60
CA LEU A 86 5.86 -11.26 -6.20
C LEU A 86 6.66 -12.51 -5.78
N ARG A 87 5.99 -13.54 -5.22
CA ARG A 87 6.64 -14.82 -4.90
C ARG A 87 7.18 -15.56 -6.13
N GLN A 88 6.65 -15.27 -7.30
CA GLN A 88 7.06 -15.88 -8.57
C GLN A 88 8.05 -15.01 -9.35
N LEU A 89 8.39 -13.83 -8.81
CA LEU A 89 9.27 -12.88 -9.49
C LEU A 89 10.73 -13.36 -9.39
N GLU A 90 11.34 -13.59 -10.56
CA GLU A 90 12.76 -13.86 -10.69
C GLU A 90 13.46 -12.60 -11.18
N VAL A 91 14.47 -12.16 -10.44
CA VAL A 91 15.23 -10.95 -10.77
C VAL A 91 16.67 -11.31 -11.11
N GLN A 92 17.17 -10.77 -12.21
CA GLN A 92 18.56 -10.92 -12.65
C GLN A 92 19.33 -9.63 -12.42
N PRO A 93 20.58 -9.70 -11.92
CA PRO A 93 21.44 -8.52 -11.88
C PRO A 93 21.95 -8.15 -13.29
N PRO A 94 22.32 -6.89 -13.54
CA PRO A 94 22.30 -5.77 -12.59
C PRO A 94 20.90 -5.16 -12.42
N VAL A 95 20.62 -4.68 -11.22
CA VAL A 95 19.42 -3.91 -10.88
C VAL A 95 19.84 -2.67 -10.12
N GLU A 96 19.38 -1.50 -10.54
CA GLU A 96 19.60 -0.23 -9.87
C GLU A 96 18.40 0.15 -8.99
N GLU A 97 18.64 0.96 -7.96
CA GLU A 97 17.56 1.54 -7.18
C GLU A 97 16.60 2.34 -8.07
N GLY A 98 15.30 2.07 -7.95
CA GLY A 98 14.27 2.71 -8.76
C GLY A 98 13.89 1.93 -10.02
N ASP A 99 14.65 0.90 -10.41
CA ASP A 99 14.31 0.07 -11.55
C ASP A 99 12.97 -0.61 -11.36
N VAL A 100 12.17 -0.64 -12.44
CA VAL A 100 10.92 -1.38 -12.50
C VAL A 100 11.24 -2.86 -12.72
N VAL A 101 10.95 -3.68 -11.72
CA VAL A 101 11.15 -5.14 -11.78
C VAL A 101 9.86 -5.89 -12.17
N LEU A 102 8.71 -5.21 -12.09
CA LEU A 102 7.43 -5.70 -12.59
C LEU A 102 6.53 -4.50 -12.94
N GLU A 103 6.12 -4.38 -14.19
CA GLU A 103 5.38 -3.21 -14.71
C GLU A 103 3.95 -3.07 -14.15
N ASN A 104 3.29 -4.20 -13.88
CA ASN A 104 1.89 -4.23 -13.46
C ASN A 104 1.64 -5.38 -12.50
N VAL A 105 1.52 -5.06 -11.21
CA VAL A 105 1.25 -6.05 -10.17
C VAL A 105 -0.26 -6.23 -9.94
N ALA A 106 -0.71 -7.47 -9.82
CA ALA A 106 -2.09 -7.89 -9.64
C ALA A 106 -3.10 -7.18 -10.57
N ALA A 107 -2.70 -6.90 -11.82
CA ALA A 107 -3.49 -6.16 -12.81
C ALA A 107 -3.97 -4.76 -12.35
N THR A 108 -3.26 -4.15 -11.39
CA THR A 108 -3.60 -2.83 -10.84
C THR A 108 -3.12 -1.65 -11.70
N GLY A 109 -2.22 -1.90 -12.65
CA GLY A 109 -1.48 -0.86 -13.37
C GLY A 109 -0.36 -0.21 -12.55
N ILE A 110 -0.04 -0.75 -11.36
CA ILE A 110 1.00 -0.22 -10.48
C ILE A 110 2.30 -1.02 -10.66
N PRO A 111 3.41 -0.34 -10.98
CA PRO A 111 4.73 -0.98 -11.04
C PRO A 111 5.25 -1.38 -9.66
N VAL A 112 6.14 -2.37 -9.65
CA VAL A 112 6.99 -2.72 -8.50
C VAL A 112 8.41 -2.29 -8.84
N ILE A 113 9.01 -1.55 -7.93
CA ILE A 113 10.33 -0.95 -8.09
C ILE A 113 11.34 -1.48 -7.07
N ALA A 114 12.59 -1.59 -7.49
CA ALA A 114 13.72 -1.88 -6.63
C ALA A 114 13.98 -0.72 -5.65
N THR A 115 14.33 -1.05 -4.40
CA THR A 115 14.66 -0.04 -3.37
C THR A 115 16.13 -0.02 -2.99
N LYS A 116 16.97 -0.75 -3.72
CA LYS A 116 18.43 -0.76 -3.60
C LYS A 116 19.05 -1.36 -4.87
N THR A 117 20.33 -1.10 -5.07
CA THR A 117 21.11 -1.63 -6.20
C THR A 117 21.73 -3.00 -5.87
N ILE A 118 21.69 -3.94 -6.81
CA ILE A 118 22.40 -5.23 -6.77
C ILE A 118 23.07 -5.48 -8.13
N TRP A 119 24.37 -5.73 -8.13
CA TRP A 119 25.20 -6.01 -9.32
C TRP A 119 25.51 -7.49 -9.47
#